data_AF-G5IHQ1-F1
#
_entry.id   AF-G5IHQ1-F1
#
_cell.length_a   1.000
_cell.length_b   1.000
_cell.length_c   1.000
_cell.angle_alpha   90.00
_cell.angle_beta   90.00
_cell.angle_gamma   90.00
#
_symmetry.space_group_name_H-M   'P 1'
#
loop_
_entity.id
_entity.type
_entity.pdbx_description
1 polymer ?
#
loop_
_entity_poly.entity_id
_entity_poly.type
_entity_poly.pdbx_seq_one_letter_code
_entity_poly.pdbx_strand_id
1 'polypeptide(L)'
;MAKKCMLTTIDNPFDPFEQFTSWLLFDEEKGYHSCSYLGRIARTSDQLSDEENDLEVERAIDEIVKYDFRNIYKKVTRDAVAV
;
A
#
# COMPACT_ATOMS: atom_id res chain seq x y z
N MET A 1 -16.09 -9.98 3.60
CA MET A 1 -14.90 -10.29 2.76
C MET A 1 -13.81 -9.35 3.23
N ALA A 2 -12.69 -9.88 3.76
CA ALA A 2 -11.53 -9.06 4.05
C ALA A 2 -10.96 -8.55 2.71
N LYS A 3 -10.73 -7.23 2.61
CA LYS A 3 -10.12 -6.62 1.42
C LYS A 3 -8.69 -6.29 1.76
N LYS A 4 -7.75 -6.73 0.92
CA LYS A 4 -6.34 -6.32 1.03
C LYS A 4 -6.13 -5.04 0.24
N CYS A 5 -5.47 -4.08 0.86
CA CYS A 5 -5.17 -2.77 0.28
C CYS A 5 -3.66 -2.62 0.11
N MET A 6 -3.23 -2.04 -1.02
CA MET A 6 -1.83 -1.68 -1.25
C MET A 6 -1.72 -0.26 -1.80
N LEU A 7 -0.62 0.40 -1.43
CA LEU A 7 -0.20 1.68 -2.00
C LEU A 7 0.55 1.41 -3.29
N THR A 8 0.25 2.15 -4.35
CA THR A 8 1.06 2.20 -5.58
C THR A 8 1.17 3.64 -6.06
N THR A 9 1.97 3.88 -7.11
CA THR A 9 2.00 5.15 -7.82
C THR A 9 1.26 5.06 -9.16
N ILE A 10 0.80 6.20 -9.69
CA ILE A 10 0.03 6.25 -10.93
C ILE A 10 0.84 5.76 -12.15
N ASP A 11 2.15 5.94 -12.12
CA ASP A 11 3.07 5.61 -13.20
C ASP A 11 3.70 4.21 -13.08
N ASN A 12 3.47 3.49 -11.98
CA ASN A 12 3.99 2.13 -11.80
C ASN A 12 3.19 1.13 -12.64
N PRO A 13 3.80 0.47 -13.64
CA PRO A 13 3.08 -0.42 -14.56
C PRO A 13 2.84 -1.82 -13.98
N PHE A 14 3.41 -2.13 -12.81
CA PHE A 14 3.36 -3.46 -12.22
C PHE A 14 2.24 -3.60 -11.19
N ASP A 15 1.61 -4.76 -11.15
CA ASP A 15 0.63 -5.07 -10.10
C ASP A 15 1.36 -5.32 -8.76
N PRO A 16 1.12 -4.52 -7.70
CA PRO A 16 1.79 -4.71 -6.41
C PRO A 16 1.44 -6.02 -5.73
N PHE A 17 0.33 -6.67 -6.09
CA PHE A 17 -0.10 -7.94 -5.50
C PHE A 17 0.52 -9.17 -6.17
N GLU A 18 0.80 -9.13 -7.47
CA GLU A 18 1.32 -10.28 -8.24
C GLU A 18 2.77 -10.09 -8.69
N GLN A 19 3.19 -8.84 -8.91
CA GLN A 19 4.49 -8.46 -9.45
C GLN A 19 5.27 -7.59 -8.47
N PHE A 20 5.17 -7.90 -7.17
CA PHE A 20 5.72 -7.09 -6.07
C PHE A 20 7.19 -6.72 -6.26
N THR A 21 8.05 -7.64 -6.71
CA THR A 21 9.47 -7.37 -6.93
C THR A 21 9.69 -6.29 -7.99
N SER A 22 9.02 -6.41 -9.15
CA SER A 22 9.13 -5.42 -10.23
C SER A 22 8.53 -4.09 -9.81
N TRP A 23 7.39 -4.14 -9.10
CA TRP A 23 6.74 -2.98 -8.53
C TRP A 23 7.68 -2.21 -7.57
N LEU A 24 8.34 -2.92 -6.65
CA LEU A 24 9.24 -2.35 -5.64
C LEU A 24 10.49 -1.77 -6.30
N LEU A 25 11.08 -2.46 -7.28
CA LEU A 25 12.26 -1.95 -8.00
C LEU A 25 11.93 -0.64 -8.72
N PHE A 26 10.80 -0.56 -9.43
CA PHE A 26 10.36 0.68 -10.07
C PHE A 26 10.17 1.81 -9.06
N ASP A 27 9.52 1.51 -7.93
CA ASP A 27 9.26 2.49 -6.87
C ASP A 27 10.55 3.06 -6.25
N GLU A 28 11.53 2.20 -5.98
CA GLU A 28 12.86 2.56 -5.48
C GLU A 28 13.69 3.33 -6.52
N GLU A 29 13.70 2.90 -7.79
CA GLU A 29 14.41 3.58 -8.88
C GLU A 29 13.87 5.00 -9.14
N LYS A 30 12.57 5.20 -8.97
CA LYS A 30 11.92 6.51 -9.06
C LYS A 30 12.11 7.36 -7.80
N GLY A 31 12.58 6.77 -6.70
CA GLY A 31 12.76 7.43 -5.42
C GLY A 31 11.45 7.73 -4.67
N TYR A 32 10.37 6.98 -4.95
CA TYR A 32 9.10 7.16 -4.26
C TYR A 32 9.12 6.56 -2.85
N HIS A 33 9.83 5.44 -2.67
CA HIS A 33 9.99 4.74 -1.39
C HIS A 33 8.66 4.48 -0.67
N SER A 34 7.63 4.09 -1.42
CA SER A 34 6.24 3.96 -1.00
C SER A 34 6.09 3.04 0.22
N CYS A 35 6.81 1.92 0.29
CA CYS A 35 6.80 1.03 1.46
C CYS A 35 7.33 1.72 2.72
N SER A 36 8.45 2.42 2.61
CA SER A 36 9.04 3.16 3.74
C SER A 36 8.15 4.31 4.19
N TYR A 37 7.51 5.00 3.24
CA TYR A 37 6.58 6.08 3.53
C TYR A 37 5.33 5.56 4.25
N LEU A 38 4.73 4.49 3.74
CA LEU A 38 3.60 3.81 4.38
C LEU A 38 3.94 3.33 5.79
N GLY A 39 5.10 2.71 5.98
CA GLY A 39 5.55 2.21 7.28
C GLY A 39 5.75 3.30 8.35
N ARG A 40 5.90 4.57 7.96
CA ARG A 40 5.97 5.70 8.92
C ARG A 40 4.59 6.15 9.40
N ILE A 41 3.54 5.86 8.63
CA ILE A 41 2.17 6.33 8.89
C ILE A 41 1.32 5.20 9.48
N ALA A 42 1.52 3.97 9.01
CA ALA A 42 0.86 2.78 9.53
C ALA A 42 1.28 2.53 10.98
N ARG A 43 0.30 2.27 11.84
CA ARG A 43 0.50 2.02 13.28
C ARG A 43 0.27 0.54 13.59
N THR A 44 0.97 -0.32 12.85
CA THR A 44 0.89 -1.77 13.03
C THR A 44 1.64 -2.20 14.29
N SER A 45 1.28 -3.36 14.84
CA SER A 45 1.89 -3.91 16.04
C SER A 45 1.66 -5.42 16.10
N ASP A 46 2.63 -6.15 16.67
CA ASP A 46 2.53 -7.58 16.93
C ASP A 46 1.43 -7.92 17.98
N GLN A 47 0.89 -6.90 18.66
CA GLN A 47 -0.22 -7.04 19.61
C GLN A 47 -1.60 -6.93 18.95
N LEU A 48 -1.68 -6.48 17.69
CA LEU A 48 -2.91 -6.37 16.92
C LEU A 48 -3.18 -7.66 16.14
N SER A 49 -4.45 -7.96 15.85
CA SER A 49 -4.80 -9.04 14.92
C SER A 49 -4.33 -8.70 13.50
N ASP A 50 -4.26 -9.71 12.62
CA ASP A 50 -3.94 -9.48 11.21
C ASP A 50 -4.95 -8.53 10.56
N GLU A 51 -6.24 -8.67 10.89
CA GLU A 51 -7.30 -7.78 10.38
C GLU A 51 -7.16 -6.34 10.91
N GLU A 52 -6.80 -6.17 12.18
CA GLU A 52 -6.56 -4.84 12.75
C GLU A 52 -5.34 -4.17 12.11
N ASN A 53 -4.27 -4.93 11.86
CA ASN A 53 -3.11 -4.45 11.13
C ASN A 53 -3.46 -4.08 9.68
N ASP A 54 -4.25 -4.90 8.98
CA ASP A 54 -4.73 -4.60 7.63
C ASP A 54 -5.59 -3.32 7.58
N LEU A 55 -6.43 -3.09 8.60
CA LEU A 55 -7.22 -1.86 8.75
C LEU A 55 -6.33 -0.62 8.98
N GLU A 56 -5.30 -0.74 9.83
CA GLU A 56 -4.34 0.36 10.04
C GLU A 56 -3.51 0.66 8.81
N VAL A 57 -3.16 -0.36 8.02
CA VAL A 57 -2.52 -0.19 6.71
C VAL A 57 -3.45 0.52 5.74
N GLU A 58 -4.72 0.12 5.62
CA GLU A 58 -5.69 0.81 4.76
C GLU A 58 -5.87 2.28 5.17
N ARG A 59 -6.04 2.55 6.48
CA ARG A 59 -6.13 3.91 7.02
C ARG A 59 -4.92 4.76 6.63
N ALA A 60 -3.72 4.21 6.73
CA ALA A 60 -2.49 4.90 6.37
C ALA A 60 -2.39 5.18 4.86
N ILE A 61 -2.80 4.23 4.02
CA ILE A 61 -2.89 4.43 2.56
C ILE A 61 -3.87 5.55 2.23
N ASP A 62 -5.05 5.56 2.87
CA ASP A 62 -6.06 6.60 2.66
C ASP A 62 -5.56 7.97 3.08
N GLU A 63 -4.80 8.07 4.16
CA GLU A 63 -4.16 9.31 4.59
C GLU A 63 -3.14 9.81 3.56
N ILE A 64 -2.29 8.93 3.05
CA ILE A 64 -1.30 9.26 2.00
C ILE A 64 -2.01 9.82 0.76
N VAL A 65 -3.02 9.11 0.25
CA VAL A 65 -3.74 9.52 -0.96
C VAL A 65 -4.55 10.81 -0.72
N LYS A 66 -5.16 10.97 0.46
CA LYS A 66 -5.94 12.17 0.79
C LYS A 66 -5.09 13.45 0.80
N TYR A 67 -3.85 13.36 1.28
CA TYR A 67 -2.95 14.52 1.40
C TYR A 67 -1.95 14.62 0.25
N ASP A 68 -2.07 13.79 -0.79
CA ASP A 68 -1.22 13.83 -1.97
C ASP A 68 -1.67 14.89 -2.98
N PHE A 69 -1.19 16.11 -2.77
CA PHE A 69 -1.44 17.23 -3.69
C PHE A 69 -0.78 17.09 -5.07
N ARG A 70 0.18 16.16 -5.23
CA ARG A 70 0.90 15.93 -6.49
C ARG A 70 0.25 14.84 -7.35
N ASN A 71 -0.73 14.13 -6.81
CA ASN A 71 -1.43 13.03 -7.48
C ASN A 71 -0.46 11.98 -8.03
N ILE A 72 0.45 11.53 -7.17
CA ILE A 72 1.44 10.47 -7.40
C ILE A 72 0.86 9.12 -6.95
N TYR A 73 0.18 9.08 -5.81
CA TYR A 73 -0.20 7.86 -5.11
C TYR A 73 -1.62 7.40 -5.43
N LYS A 74 -1.82 6.09 -5.42
CA LYS A 74 -3.10 5.44 -5.69
C LYS A 74 -3.28 4.25 -4.74
N LYS A 75 -4.48 4.13 -4.15
CA LYS A 75 -4.92 2.93 -3.44
C LYS A 75 -5.41 1.88 -4.44
N VAL A 76 -4.95 0.64 -4.31
CA VAL A 76 -5.51 -0.52 -5.00
C VAL A 76 -6.02 -1.53 -3.98
N THR A 77 -7.14 -2.18 -4.30
CA THR A 77 -7.81 -3.13 -3.39
C THR A 77 -8.04 -4.45 -4.11
N ARG A 78 -7.81 -5.57 -3.41
CA ARG A 78 -8.13 -6.91 -3.91
C ARG A 78 -8.98 -7.65 -2.87
N ASP A 79 -10.07 -8.25 -3.31
CA ASP A 79 -10.83 -9.15 -2.45
C ASP A 79 -9.94 -10.34 -2.09
N ALA A 80 -9.82 -10.66 -0.80
CA ALA A 80 -9.15 -11.89 -0.40
C ALA A 80 -10.00 -13.05 -0.90
N VAL A 81 -9.64 -13.61 -2.06
CA VAL A 81 -10.26 -14.84 -2.55
C VAL A 81 -9.95 -15.92 -1.54
N ALA A 82 -10.99 -16.45 -0.89
CA ALA A 82 -10.91 -17.69 -0.15
C ALA A 82 -10.57 -18.79 -1.15
N VAL A 83 -9.32 -19.23 -1.16
CA VAL A 83 -8.90 -20.47 -1.82
C VAL A 83 -9.26 -21.64 -0.92
#